data_AF-A0A1V6C452-F1
#
_entry.id   AF-A0A1V6C452-F1
#
_cell.length_a   1.000
_cell.length_b   1.000
_cell.length_c   1.000
_cell.angle_alpha   90.00
_cell.angle_beta   90.00
_cell.angle_gamma   90.00
#
_symmetry.space_group_name_H-M   'P 1'
#
loop_
_entity.id
_entity.type
_entity.pdbx_description
1 polymer ?
#
loop_
_entity_poly.entity_id
_entity_poly.type
_entity_poly.pdbx_seq_one_letter_code
_entity_poly.pdbx_strand_id
1 'polypeptide(L)'
;MKLQKKPGIKSKKNRYAYRTHLSEYKLKQIIKCFALDLDAQKTSQMTDVNKNTVNRFFMLFHEKIAQTYKKESPFPKGIYEVDESYFGPRRVKGM
;
A
#
# COMPACT_ATOMS: atom_id res chain seq x y z
N MET A 1 2.72 23.98 -33.33
CA MET A 1 3.36 22.66 -33.14
C MET A 1 2.33 21.68 -32.58
N LYS A 2 1.82 20.75 -33.39
CA LYS A 2 0.86 19.74 -32.93
C LYS A 2 1.64 18.62 -32.23
N LEU A 3 1.49 18.50 -30.91
CA LEU A 3 1.95 17.33 -30.17
C LEU A 3 1.18 16.11 -30.68
N GLN A 4 1.87 15.24 -31.40
CA GLN A 4 1.34 13.96 -31.86
C GLN A 4 0.93 13.14 -30.63
N LYS A 5 -0.36 12.82 -30.51
CA LYS A 5 -0.85 11.85 -29.52
C LYS A 5 -0.23 10.50 -29.85
N LYS A 6 0.68 10.01 -28.99
CA LYS A 6 1.29 8.68 -29.10
C LYS A 6 0.17 7.62 -29.15
N PRO A 7 0.28 6.58 -30.01
CA PRO A 7 -0.75 5.58 -30.20
C PRO A 7 -1.06 4.88 -28.86
N GLY A 8 -2.35 4.78 -28.54
CA GLY A 8 -2.85 4.23 -27.28
C GLY A 8 -2.45 2.76 -27.12
N ILE A 9 -1.36 2.51 -26.39
CA ILE A 9 -0.98 1.19 -25.93
C ILE A 9 -2.14 0.67 -25.07
N LYS A 10 -2.88 -0.34 -25.54
CA LYS A 10 -3.86 -1.05 -24.70
C LYS A 10 -3.10 -1.59 -23.48
N SER A 11 -3.35 -0.99 -22.32
CA SER A 11 -2.68 -1.39 -21.08
C SER A 11 -3.10 -2.82 -20.75
N LYS A 12 -2.14 -3.73 -20.65
CA LYS A 12 -2.34 -5.07 -20.08
C LYS A 12 -3.05 -4.89 -18.73
N LYS A 13 -4.15 -5.61 -18.50
CA LYS A 13 -4.87 -5.57 -17.21
C LYS A 13 -3.87 -5.87 -16.10
N ASN A 14 -3.87 -5.04 -15.06
CA ASN A 14 -2.97 -5.21 -13.92
C ASN A 14 -3.28 -6.53 -13.21
N ARG A 15 -2.31 -7.45 -13.18
CA ARG A 15 -2.47 -8.80 -12.59
C ARG A 15 -2.64 -8.78 -11.07
N TYR A 16 -2.16 -7.73 -10.41
CA TYR A 16 -2.12 -7.62 -8.96
C TYR A 16 -3.25 -6.75 -8.39
N ALA A 17 -3.85 -5.88 -9.21
CA ALA A 17 -4.93 -4.98 -8.79
C ALA A 17 -6.06 -4.94 -9.82
N TYR A 18 -7.21 -5.50 -9.46
CA TYR A 18 -8.40 -5.51 -10.30
C TYR A 18 -9.15 -4.16 -10.26
N ARG A 19 -9.77 -3.78 -11.39
CA ARG A 19 -10.56 -2.53 -11.55
C ARG A 19 -9.82 -1.24 -11.17
N THR A 20 -8.51 -1.20 -11.37
CA THR A 20 -7.73 0.03 -11.21
C THR A 20 -7.18 0.49 -12.56
N HIS A 21 -7.08 1.79 -12.77
CA HIS A 21 -6.36 2.39 -13.90
C HIS A 21 -4.84 2.49 -13.63
N LEU A 22 -4.36 1.87 -12.54
CA LEU A 22 -2.97 1.91 -12.15
C LEU A 22 -2.16 0.86 -12.92
N SER A 23 -1.07 1.30 -13.55
CA SER A 23 -0.15 0.38 -14.23
C SER A 23 0.53 -0.58 -13.25
N GLU A 24 0.90 -1.77 -13.69
CA GLU A 24 1.67 -2.72 -12.87
C GLU A 24 2.98 -2.09 -12.36
N TYR A 25 3.62 -1.26 -13.20
CA TYR A 25 4.83 -0.55 -12.82
C TYR A 25 4.61 0.37 -11.62
N LYS A 26 3.58 1.25 -11.67
CA LYS A 26 3.29 2.15 -10.54
C LYS A 26 2.92 1.36 -9.28
N LEU A 27 2.16 0.27 -9.41
CA LEU A 27 1.84 -0.58 -8.26
C LEU A 27 3.09 -1.21 -7.62
N LYS A 28 4.03 -1.73 -8.42
CA LYS A 28 5.30 -2.27 -7.91
C LYS A 28 6.12 -1.21 -7.18
N GLN A 29 6.13 0.03 -7.67
CA GLN A 29 6.78 1.14 -6.98
C GLN A 29 6.12 1.46 -5.64
N ILE A 30 4.78 1.46 -5.57
CA ILE A 30 4.05 1.64 -4.30
C ILE A 30 4.41 0.52 -3.31
N ILE A 31 4.46 -0.74 -3.75
CA ILE A 31 4.87 -1.88 -2.91
C ILE A 31 6.30 -1.69 -2.40
N LYS A 32 7.23 -1.26 -3.26
CA LYS A 32 8.61 -0.97 -2.85
C LYS A 32 8.67 0.13 -1.79
N CYS A 33 7.91 1.22 -1.98
CA CYS A 33 7.85 2.30 -1.01
C CYS A 33 7.28 1.84 0.34
N PHE A 34 6.23 1.01 0.32
CA PHE A 34 5.66 0.39 1.51
C PHE A 34 6.68 -0.48 2.26
N ALA A 35 7.44 -1.31 1.55
CA ALA A 35 8.47 -2.17 2.15
C ALA A 35 9.66 -1.39 2.74
N LEU A 36 9.87 -0.14 2.29
CA LEU A 36 10.87 0.79 2.81
C LEU A 36 10.30 1.70 3.92
N ASP A 37 9.08 1.43 4.39
CA ASP A 37 8.39 2.19 5.44
C ASP A 37 8.24 3.69 5.12
N LEU A 38 8.04 4.01 3.84
CA LEU A 38 7.77 5.38 3.42
C LEU A 38 6.31 5.75 3.67
N ASP A 39 6.07 6.96 4.15
CA ASP A 39 4.71 7.48 4.30
C ASP A 39 4.00 7.68 2.94
N ALA A 40 2.67 7.79 2.97
CA ALA A 40 1.86 7.92 1.77
C ALA A 40 2.10 9.24 1.02
N GLN A 41 2.55 10.30 1.69
CA GLN A 41 2.82 11.59 1.06
C GLN A 41 4.09 11.51 0.22
N LYS A 42 5.20 11.00 0.78
CA LYS A 42 6.45 10.75 0.08
C LYS A 42 6.24 9.76 -1.08
N THR A 43 5.51 8.69 -0.83
CA THR A 43 5.18 7.70 -1.86
C THR A 43 4.35 8.30 -2.99
N SER A 44 3.40 9.18 -2.68
CA SER A 44 2.60 9.91 -3.67
C SER A 44 3.49 10.77 -4.57
N GLN A 45 4.45 11.49 -3.98
CA GLN A 45 5.43 12.30 -4.71
C GLN A 45 6.36 11.46 -5.59
N MET A 46 6.86 10.32 -5.09
CA MET A 46 7.77 9.45 -5.84
C MET A 46 7.11 8.68 -6.99
N THR A 47 5.82 8.34 -6.84
CA THR A 47 5.11 7.48 -7.81
C THR A 47 4.18 8.25 -8.73
N ASP A 48 3.97 9.54 -8.48
CA ASP A 48 2.98 10.38 -9.15
C ASP A 48 1.59 9.69 -9.09
N VAL A 49 1.22 9.23 -7.91
CA VAL A 49 -0.09 8.62 -7.61
C VAL A 49 -0.74 9.42 -6.52
N ASN A 50 -2.05 9.66 -6.63
CA ASN A 50 -2.79 10.39 -5.61
C ASN A 50 -2.58 9.75 -4.22
N LYS A 51 -2.22 10.56 -3.22
CA LYS A 51 -2.00 10.14 -1.82
C LYS A 51 -3.14 9.27 -1.28
N ASN A 52 -4.39 9.56 -1.61
CA ASN A 52 -5.55 8.77 -1.17
C ASN A 52 -5.55 7.36 -1.78
N THR A 53 -5.12 7.24 -3.04
CA THR A 53 -4.94 5.94 -3.70
C THR A 53 -3.77 5.17 -3.07
N VAL A 54 -2.66 5.83 -2.78
CA VAL A 54 -1.52 5.22 -2.06
C VAL A 54 -1.95 4.71 -0.68
N ASN A 55 -2.63 5.55 0.11
CA ASN A 55 -3.19 5.16 1.41
C ASN A 55 -4.10 3.94 1.31
N ARG A 56 -4.98 3.90 0.31
CA ARG A 56 -5.83 2.74 0.06
C ARG A 56 -5.00 1.47 -0.17
N PHE A 57 -3.95 1.54 -0.97
CA PHE A 57 -3.06 0.39 -1.19
C PHE A 57 -2.32 -0.02 0.08
N PHE A 58 -1.80 0.94 0.86
CA PHE A 58 -1.13 0.64 2.13
C PHE A 58 -2.05 -0.09 3.11
N MET A 59 -3.30 0.37 3.25
CA MET A 59 -4.29 -0.34 4.08
C MET A 59 -4.52 -1.76 3.57
N LEU A 60 -4.71 -1.95 2.26
CA LEU A 60 -4.88 -3.29 1.67
C LEU A 60 -3.66 -4.19 1.91
N PHE A 61 -2.45 -3.65 1.91
CA PHE A 61 -1.24 -4.41 2.21
C PHE A 61 -1.20 -4.83 3.68
N HIS A 62 -1.47 -3.92 4.61
CA HIS A 62 -1.57 -4.26 6.04
C HIS A 62 -2.66 -5.32 6.30
N GLU A 63 -3.85 -5.18 5.70
CA GLU A 63 -4.91 -6.17 5.79
C GLU A 63 -4.46 -7.53 5.26
N LYS A 64 -3.78 -7.55 4.11
CA LYS A 64 -3.28 -8.78 3.51
C LYS A 64 -2.25 -9.46 4.41
N ILE A 65 -1.30 -8.70 4.95
CA ILE A 65 -0.28 -9.20 5.88
C ILE A 65 -0.98 -9.77 7.12
N ALA A 66 -1.90 -9.04 7.75
CA ALA A 66 -2.63 -9.50 8.91
C ALA A 66 -3.44 -10.77 8.64
N GLN A 67 -4.06 -10.89 7.45
CA GLN A 67 -4.77 -12.10 7.05
C GLN A 67 -3.82 -13.29 6.84
N THR A 68 -2.65 -13.08 6.23
CA THR A 68 -1.63 -14.12 6.05
C THR A 68 -1.12 -14.59 7.41
N TYR A 69 -0.76 -13.66 8.29
CA TYR A 69 -0.37 -13.97 9.67
C TYR A 69 -1.44 -14.77 10.40
N LYS A 70 -2.72 -14.40 10.33
CA LYS A 70 -3.81 -15.16 10.97
C LYS A 70 -3.95 -16.59 10.44
N LYS A 71 -3.64 -16.84 9.18
CA LYS A 71 -3.70 -18.17 8.56
C LYS A 71 -2.49 -19.03 8.91
N GLU A 72 -1.31 -18.42 8.92
CA GLU A 72 -0.03 -19.09 9.17
C GLU A 72 0.34 -19.11 10.65
N SER A 73 -0.44 -18.42 11.50
CA SER A 73 -0.14 -18.19 12.90
C SER A 73 0.13 -19.52 13.61
N PRO A 74 1.36 -19.75 14.09
CA PRO A 74 1.69 -20.92 14.91
C PRO A 74 1.13 -20.79 16.33
N PHE A 75 0.53 -19.65 16.66
CA PHE A 75 0.00 -19.32 17.97
C PHE A 75 -1.42 -19.88 18.13
N PRO A 76 -1.65 -20.93 18.95
CA PRO A 76 -2.99 -21.41 19.28
C PRO A 76 -3.80 -20.37 20.06
N LYS A 77 -5.09 -20.59 20.32
CA LYS A 77 -5.82 -19.73 21.26
C LYS A 77 -5.13 -19.78 22.63
N GLY A 78 -4.74 -18.63 23.17
CA GLY A 78 -3.99 -18.51 24.41
C GLY A 78 -3.88 -17.06 24.89
N ILE A 79 -3.32 -16.86 26.08
CA ILE A 79 -2.99 -15.55 26.63
C ILE A 79 -1.57 -15.22 26.18
N TYR A 80 -1.41 -14.09 25.50
CA TYR A 80 -0.12 -13.62 25.00
C TYR A 80 0.23 -12.34 25.74
N GLU A 81 1.45 -12.27 26.24
CA GLU A 81 2.05 -11.00 26.65
C GLU A 81 2.38 -10.24 25.37
N VAL A 82 1.71 -9.10 25.17
CA VAL A 82 2.01 -8.22 24.04
C VAL A 82 3.25 -7.44 24.43
N ASP A 83 4.35 -7.65 23.71
CA ASP A 83 5.56 -6.87 23.92
C ASP A 83 5.21 -5.38 23.74
N GLU A 84 5.38 -4.58 24.79
CA GLU A 84 4.94 -3.19 24.87
C GLU A 84 5.70 -2.26 23.92
N SER A 85 6.50 -2.81 22.99
CA SER A 85 6.97 -2.11 21.79
C SER A 85 5.87 -1.21 21.21
N TYR A 86 5.96 0.04 21.64
CA TYR A 86 4.93 1.04 21.69
C TYR A 86 4.65 1.52 20.27
N PHE A 87 3.46 1.21 19.72
CA PHE A 87 3.03 1.67 18.40
C PHE A 87 2.66 3.17 18.36
N GLY A 88 2.98 3.92 19.41
CA GLY A 88 2.62 5.32 19.55
C GLY A 88 1.13 5.54 19.85
N PRO A 89 0.75 6.74 20.28
CA PRO A 89 -0.64 7.09 20.48
C PRO A 89 -1.37 7.01 19.13
N ARG A 90 -2.58 6.41 19.10
CA ARG A 90 -3.52 6.60 17.98
C ARG A 90 -3.85 8.08 17.93
N ARG A 91 -3.20 8.80 17.01
CA ARG A 91 -3.19 10.26 16.83
C ARG A 91 -4.13 11.01 17.78
N VAL A 92 -3.63 11.39 18.95
CA VAL A 92 -4.35 12.28 19.86
C VAL A 92 -4.16 13.68 19.28
N LYS A 93 -5.22 14.25 18.69
CA LYS A 93 -5.20 15.68 18.36
C LYS A 93 -5.01 16.39 19.71
N GLY A 94 -4.01 17.26 19.79
CA GLY A 94 -3.66 17.96 21.03
C GLY A 94 -4.89 18.53 21.73
N MET A 95 -4.81 18.60 23.05
CA MET A 95 -5.78 19.28 23.92
C MET A 95 -6.17 20.65 23.35
#